data_AF-A0A2R7QR38-F1
#
_entry.id   AF-A0A2R7QR38-F1
#
_cell.length_a   1.000
_cell.length_b   1.000
_cell.length_c   1.000
_cell.angle_alpha   90.00
_cell.angle_beta   90.00
_cell.angle_gamma   90.00
#
_symmetry.space_group_name_H-M   'P 1'
#
loop_
_entity.id
_entity.type
_entity.pdbx_description
1 polymer ?
#
loop_
_entity_poly.entity_id
_entity_poly.type
_entity_poly.pdbx_seq_one_letter_code
_entity_poly.pdbx_strand_id
1 'polypeptide(L)'
;MVAGAIIYPGFKTTEVELNDGGVWVVSKSKNAVGRLNYPSRVLDGAVTPASTTFDILQSAGDVFVDDETGSTLNQVSPANMRLGGDKQLPGSAEVSFGTGVISVTDPASGKVWAVSPSTVNGFDQEASEPVLVGSEGLVSAVGADDRIYSADPKSGAVTVTEVDVNGVVVSADSSTWGELKGAGDLQITVVGDKPVVLDAAAGKLFLPGGKRLQLEGARDAKLQQGGPAADAVAISTPKALLKQPLDGSTAKTVGFDGEGVPAAPVQLGGCVHAAWSGANKYVRDCVNDADDKNVDVPKASASPSYVFRVNRDLVVLNDVNSGNVWLVNQNMQLVNNWDDVVPPKNESDEQDQESADNNTINVLPDRTKPNRPPETKPDAVGVRPGRTTILSVLDNDSDPDGDVLTAAVGDSGPKAGTLQNIYGGTAFQISVPADTRPGSETFSYNAADGRGLSASGQVALTVVGPDENKPPLFKRGGDSTTMLVEQGKT
;
A
#
# COMPACT_ATOMS: atom_id res chain seq x y z
N MET A 1 -12.99 -27.57 -57.26
CA MET A 1 -12.71 -26.41 -56.39
C MET A 1 -12.01 -26.92 -55.16
N VAL A 2 -10.81 -26.43 -54.87
CA VAL A 2 -10.14 -26.68 -53.59
C VAL A 2 -10.16 -25.35 -52.86
N ALA A 3 -10.83 -25.29 -51.72
CA ALA A 3 -10.81 -24.15 -50.82
C ALA A 3 -9.80 -24.45 -49.70
N GLY A 4 -8.83 -23.56 -49.52
CA GLY A 4 -7.89 -23.60 -48.41
C GLY A 4 -8.22 -22.50 -47.40
N ALA A 5 -8.22 -22.82 -46.11
CA ALA A 5 -8.32 -21.87 -45.03
C ALA A 5 -6.93 -21.69 -44.40
N ILE A 6 -6.51 -20.44 -44.23
CA ILE A 6 -5.29 -20.08 -43.49
C ILE A 6 -5.72 -19.80 -42.05
N ILE A 7 -5.33 -20.65 -41.11
CA ILE A 7 -5.48 -20.40 -39.68
C ILE A 7 -4.28 -19.55 -39.24
N TYR A 8 -4.51 -18.26 -38.99
CA TYR A 8 -3.53 -17.38 -38.38
C TYR A 8 -3.70 -17.48 -36.86
N PRO A 9 -2.77 -18.12 -36.12
CA PRO A 9 -2.75 -18.01 -34.68
C PRO A 9 -2.44 -16.54 -34.36
N GLY A 10 -3.45 -15.83 -33.83
CA GLY A 10 -3.31 -14.42 -33.48
C GLY A 10 -2.09 -14.14 -32.61
N PHE A 11 -1.70 -12.88 -32.51
CA PHE A 11 -0.64 -12.47 -31.60
C PHE A 11 -1.05 -12.80 -30.17
N LYS A 12 -0.19 -13.52 -29.42
CA LYS A 12 -0.31 -13.62 -27.97
C LYS A 12 -0.15 -12.22 -27.38
N THR A 13 -1.26 -11.60 -27.01
CA THR A 13 -1.24 -10.46 -26.09
C THR A 13 -1.14 -11.04 -24.69
N THR A 14 0.02 -10.95 -24.06
CA THR A 14 0.07 -11.00 -22.59
C THR A 14 -0.57 -9.72 -22.09
N GLU A 15 -1.79 -9.82 -21.59
CA GLU A 15 -2.27 -8.88 -20.57
C GLU A 15 -1.34 -9.05 -19.38
N VAL A 16 -0.33 -8.18 -19.31
CA VAL A 16 0.45 -8.03 -18.10
C VAL A 16 -0.45 -7.23 -17.16
N GLU A 17 -1.18 -7.91 -16.29
CA GLU A 17 -1.64 -7.27 -15.07
C GLU A 17 -0.38 -6.81 -14.34
N LEU A 18 -0.06 -5.52 -14.46
CA LEU A 18 0.96 -4.85 -13.67
C LEU A 18 0.43 -4.81 -12.23
N ASN A 19 0.56 -5.95 -11.56
CA ASN A 19 0.20 -6.11 -10.17
C ASN A 19 1.23 -5.35 -9.34
N ASP A 20 0.77 -4.31 -8.65
CA ASP A 20 1.60 -3.54 -7.72
C ASP A 20 1.94 -4.32 -6.43
N GLY A 21 1.38 -5.53 -6.27
CA GLY A 21 1.59 -6.39 -5.10
C GLY A 21 1.24 -5.69 -3.79
N GLY A 22 0.39 -4.67 -3.85
CA GLY A 22 0.05 -3.78 -2.75
C GLY A 22 -1.06 -4.36 -1.88
N VAL A 23 -0.83 -4.44 -0.57
CA VAL A 23 -1.89 -4.69 0.41
C VAL A 23 -2.00 -3.48 1.32
N TRP A 24 -3.20 -2.95 1.49
CA TRP A 24 -3.43 -1.81 2.37
C TRP A 24 -3.70 -2.27 3.80
N VAL A 25 -3.09 -1.57 4.75
CA VAL A 25 -3.07 -1.90 6.17
C VAL A 25 -3.32 -0.64 7.00
N VAL A 26 -3.74 -0.81 8.25
CA VAL A 26 -4.15 0.28 9.14
C VAL A 26 -3.27 0.32 10.37
N SER A 27 -2.98 1.53 10.84
CA SER A 27 -2.46 1.82 12.18
C SER A 27 -3.27 2.95 12.82
N LYS A 28 -4.14 2.60 13.77
CA LYS A 28 -4.93 3.58 14.54
C LYS A 28 -4.06 4.43 15.46
N SER A 29 -3.01 3.85 16.06
CA SER A 29 -2.06 4.60 16.89
C SER A 29 -1.28 5.67 16.12
N LYS A 30 -0.99 5.44 14.83
CA LYS A 30 -0.32 6.41 13.95
C LYS A 30 -1.31 7.29 13.17
N ASN A 31 -2.61 7.00 13.24
CA ASN A 31 -3.65 7.63 12.42
C ASN A 31 -3.35 7.53 10.92
N ALA A 32 -2.97 6.33 10.46
CA ALA A 32 -2.49 6.13 9.10
C ALA A 32 -3.05 4.86 8.45
N VAL A 33 -3.22 4.93 7.13
CA VAL A 33 -3.45 3.79 6.25
C VAL A 33 -2.22 3.66 5.35
N GLY A 34 -1.50 2.56 5.48
CA GLY A 34 -0.25 2.30 4.76
C GLY A 34 -0.47 1.32 3.61
N ARG A 35 0.32 1.47 2.55
CA ARG A 35 0.43 0.45 1.50
C ARG A 35 1.66 -0.41 1.76
N LEU A 36 1.44 -1.69 1.98
CA LEU A 36 2.50 -2.70 2.02
C LEU A 36 2.85 -3.13 0.60
N ASN A 37 4.10 -2.90 0.20
CA ASN A 37 4.68 -3.50 -0.98
C ASN A 37 5.12 -4.92 -0.65
N TYR A 38 4.30 -5.92 -1.01
CA TYR A 38 4.55 -7.30 -0.59
C TYR A 38 5.88 -7.88 -1.11
N PRO A 39 6.31 -7.65 -2.38
CA PRO A 39 7.61 -8.10 -2.86
C PRO A 39 8.79 -7.50 -2.09
N SER A 40 8.74 -6.20 -1.80
CA SER A 40 9.80 -5.48 -1.07
C SER A 40 9.72 -5.68 0.45
N ARG A 41 8.59 -6.18 0.96
CA ARG A 41 8.31 -6.46 2.38
C ARG A 41 8.42 -5.23 3.28
N VAL A 42 8.05 -4.08 2.73
CA VAL A 42 8.08 -2.78 3.41
C VAL A 42 6.80 -2.01 3.10
N LEU A 43 6.40 -1.12 4.01
CA LEU A 43 5.47 -0.06 3.68
C LEU A 43 6.17 0.93 2.76
N ASP A 44 5.51 1.32 1.66
CA ASP A 44 6.08 2.22 0.65
C ASP A 44 5.30 3.54 0.47
N GLY A 45 4.24 3.72 1.26
CA GLY A 45 3.52 4.98 1.42
C GLY A 45 2.45 4.88 2.49
N ALA A 46 2.01 6.04 3.01
CA ALA A 46 0.80 6.12 3.82
C ALA A 46 -0.08 7.32 3.45
N VAL A 47 -1.37 7.22 3.76
CA VAL A 47 -2.32 8.34 3.79
C VAL A 47 -2.87 8.49 5.22
N THR A 48 -3.27 9.71 5.57
CA THR A 48 -3.77 10.05 6.90
C THR A 48 -5.26 10.39 6.80
N PRO A 49 -6.17 9.52 7.30
CA PRO A 49 -7.59 9.84 7.39
C PRO A 49 -7.87 11.03 8.32
N ALA A 50 -9.01 11.69 8.10
CA ALA A 50 -9.45 12.80 8.93
C ALA A 50 -9.91 12.34 10.34
N SER A 51 -10.48 11.13 10.41
CA SER A 51 -10.92 10.48 11.64
C SER A 51 -9.86 9.53 12.20
N THR A 52 -9.99 9.15 13.48
CA THR A 52 -9.18 8.12 14.14
C THR A 52 -9.90 6.77 14.25
N THR A 53 -11.18 6.73 13.88
CA THR A 53 -12.06 5.56 13.92
C THR A 53 -12.34 5.05 12.52
N PHE A 54 -11.30 4.61 11.82
CA PHE A 54 -11.41 4.15 10.45
C PHE A 54 -10.92 2.71 10.29
N ASP A 55 -11.34 2.10 9.19
CA ASP A 55 -10.75 0.91 8.62
C ASP A 55 -10.54 1.05 7.10
N ILE A 56 -10.03 -0.01 6.46
CA ILE A 56 -9.76 -0.05 5.01
C ILE A 56 -10.50 -1.22 4.34
N LEU A 57 -11.18 -0.91 3.25
CA LEU A 57 -11.76 -1.85 2.30
C LEU A 57 -10.89 -1.86 1.04
N GLN A 58 -10.64 -3.03 0.46
CA GLN A 58 -9.82 -3.14 -0.74
C GLN A 58 -10.23 -4.34 -1.60
N SER A 59 -10.24 -4.14 -2.92
CA SER A 59 -10.21 -5.23 -3.90
C SER A 59 -9.49 -4.75 -5.15
N ALA A 60 -8.45 -5.49 -5.53
CA ALA A 60 -7.55 -5.14 -6.62
C ALA A 60 -6.99 -3.71 -6.50
N GLY A 61 -7.39 -2.80 -7.40
CA GLY A 61 -6.96 -1.40 -7.42
C GLY A 61 -7.87 -0.44 -6.65
N ASP A 62 -9.05 -0.91 -6.25
CA ASP A 62 -10.05 -0.09 -5.57
C ASP A 62 -9.87 -0.20 -4.06
N VAL A 63 -9.69 0.95 -3.41
CA VAL A 63 -9.30 1.05 -2.01
C VAL A 63 -10.08 2.19 -1.38
N PHE A 64 -10.73 1.93 -0.25
CA PHE A 64 -11.57 2.89 0.45
C PHE A 64 -11.28 2.89 1.94
N VAL A 65 -11.10 4.09 2.50
CA VAL A 65 -11.13 4.31 3.94
C VAL A 65 -12.58 4.39 4.36
N ASP A 66 -12.98 3.55 5.30
CA ASP A 66 -14.32 3.53 5.90
C ASP A 66 -14.22 4.07 7.33
N ASP A 67 -14.84 5.23 7.60
CA ASP A 67 -14.93 5.82 8.94
C ASP A 67 -16.29 5.49 9.53
N GLU A 68 -16.33 4.41 10.31
CA GLU A 68 -17.56 3.88 10.92
C GLU A 68 -18.28 4.93 11.79
N THR A 69 -17.52 5.75 12.53
CA THR A 69 -18.12 6.74 13.46
C THR A 69 -18.62 7.99 12.75
N GLY A 70 -17.90 8.44 11.72
CA GLY A 70 -18.36 9.52 10.84
C GLY A 70 -19.42 9.08 9.83
N SER A 71 -19.58 7.77 9.65
CA SER A 71 -20.34 7.15 8.57
C SER A 71 -19.92 7.73 7.21
N THR A 72 -18.61 7.76 6.94
CA THR A 72 -18.08 8.26 5.67
C THR A 72 -17.20 7.24 4.99
N LEU A 73 -17.25 7.22 3.66
CA LEU A 73 -16.40 6.40 2.82
C LEU A 73 -15.56 7.31 1.93
N ASN A 74 -14.23 7.13 1.94
CA ASN A 74 -13.31 7.95 1.18
C ASN A 74 -12.42 7.08 0.28
N GLN A 75 -12.44 7.35 -1.02
CA GLN A 75 -11.62 6.64 -1.98
C GLN A 75 -10.14 7.00 -1.83
N VAL A 76 -9.28 5.99 -1.74
CA VAL A 76 -7.83 6.19 -1.82
C VAL A 76 -7.41 6.13 -3.28
N SER A 77 -6.50 7.01 -3.71
CA SER A 77 -5.83 6.93 -5.00
C SER A 77 -4.47 6.28 -4.83
N PRO A 78 -4.29 4.97 -5.13
CA PRO A 78 -3.00 4.30 -4.92
C PRO A 78 -1.86 4.90 -5.74
N ALA A 79 -2.17 5.41 -6.94
CA ALA A 79 -1.18 6.01 -7.83
C ALA A 79 -0.64 7.36 -7.31
N ASN A 80 -1.45 8.12 -6.59
CA ASN A 80 -1.09 9.45 -6.10
C ASN A 80 -0.87 9.50 -4.59
N MET A 81 -1.05 8.38 -3.90
CA MET A 81 -0.98 8.25 -2.45
C MET A 81 -1.73 9.35 -1.71
N ARG A 82 -3.01 9.54 -2.06
CA ARG A 82 -3.89 10.57 -1.48
C ARG A 82 -5.30 10.06 -1.30
N LEU A 83 -6.00 10.69 -0.36
CA LEU A 83 -7.44 10.51 -0.19
C LEU A 83 -8.21 11.37 -1.19
N GLY A 84 -9.37 10.87 -1.60
CA GLY A 84 -10.38 11.59 -2.35
C GLY A 84 -11.28 12.41 -1.43
N GLY A 85 -12.52 12.63 -1.86
CA GLY A 85 -13.53 13.30 -1.05
C GLY A 85 -14.26 12.30 -0.14
N ASP A 86 -14.65 12.77 1.04
CA ASP A 86 -15.51 11.99 1.94
C ASP A 86 -16.93 11.90 1.37
N LYS A 87 -17.44 10.67 1.30
CA LYS A 87 -18.84 10.41 0.96
C LYS A 87 -19.61 10.03 2.21
N GLN A 88 -20.53 10.89 2.63
CA GLN A 88 -21.48 10.58 3.70
C GLN A 88 -22.36 9.38 3.34
N LEU A 89 -22.41 8.41 4.25
CA LEU A 89 -23.26 7.24 4.27
C LEU A 89 -24.35 7.37 5.35
N PRO A 90 -25.38 6.51 5.35
CA PRO A 90 -26.31 6.37 6.47
C PRO A 90 -25.59 6.12 7.81
N GLY A 91 -26.17 6.58 8.92
CA GLY A 91 -25.49 6.61 10.23
C GLY A 91 -25.09 5.25 10.82
N SER A 92 -25.69 4.16 10.35
CA SER A 92 -25.35 2.77 10.72
C SER A 92 -24.91 1.95 9.52
N ALA A 93 -24.38 2.62 8.48
CA ALA A 93 -23.99 1.93 7.27
C ALA A 93 -22.89 0.88 7.51
N GLU A 94 -23.14 -0.33 7.04
CA GLU A 94 -22.16 -1.39 6.86
C GLU A 94 -21.87 -1.55 5.37
N VAL A 95 -20.59 -1.59 5.02
CA VAL A 95 -20.14 -1.65 3.63
C VAL A 95 -19.56 -3.02 3.31
N SER A 96 -20.01 -3.62 2.21
CA SER A 96 -19.39 -4.81 1.61
C SER A 96 -19.00 -4.54 0.16
N PHE A 97 -17.90 -5.13 -0.27
CA PHE A 97 -17.16 -4.69 -1.45
C PHE A 97 -16.79 -5.87 -2.35
N GLY A 98 -17.19 -5.80 -3.63
CA GLY A 98 -16.77 -6.70 -4.70
C GLY A 98 -15.78 -6.03 -5.66
N THR A 99 -15.72 -6.47 -6.91
CA THR A 99 -14.93 -5.82 -7.96
C THR A 99 -15.74 -4.73 -8.67
N GLY A 100 -17.01 -4.99 -8.97
CA GLY A 100 -17.90 -4.07 -9.68
C GLY A 100 -18.90 -3.34 -8.79
N VAL A 101 -19.18 -3.87 -7.60
CA VAL A 101 -20.26 -3.37 -6.73
C VAL A 101 -19.80 -3.17 -5.29
N ILE A 102 -20.35 -2.13 -4.68
CA ILE A 102 -20.31 -1.84 -3.26
C ILE A 102 -21.76 -1.91 -2.76
N SER A 103 -22.02 -2.74 -1.77
CA SER A 103 -23.28 -2.67 -1.04
C SER A 103 -23.12 -1.75 0.17
N VAL A 104 -23.98 -0.74 0.27
CA VAL A 104 -24.14 0.08 1.48
C VAL A 104 -25.41 -0.41 2.16
N THR A 105 -25.29 -1.08 3.30
CA THR A 105 -26.42 -1.61 4.07
C THR A 105 -26.64 -0.73 5.28
N ASP A 106 -27.85 -0.25 5.52
CA ASP A 106 -28.22 0.42 6.77
C ASP A 106 -29.10 -0.51 7.60
N PRO A 107 -28.54 -1.28 8.56
CA PRO A 107 -29.28 -2.25 9.34
C PRO A 107 -30.37 -1.60 10.21
N ALA A 108 -30.25 -0.32 10.58
CA ALA A 108 -31.27 0.36 11.38
C ALA A 108 -32.57 0.59 10.58
N SER A 109 -32.45 1.01 9.31
CA SER A 109 -33.62 1.19 8.43
C SER A 109 -33.98 -0.05 7.60
N GLY A 110 -33.10 -1.04 7.55
CA GLY A 110 -33.28 -2.27 6.77
C GLY A 110 -33.14 -2.03 5.26
N LYS A 111 -32.41 -0.99 4.84
CA LYS A 111 -32.24 -0.63 3.42
C LYS A 111 -30.86 -1.02 2.91
N VAL A 112 -30.79 -1.42 1.65
CA VAL A 112 -29.54 -1.70 0.95
C VAL A 112 -29.49 -0.89 -0.32
N TRP A 113 -28.36 -0.23 -0.56
CA TRP A 113 -28.04 0.44 -1.81
C TRP A 113 -26.88 -0.27 -2.50
N ALA A 114 -26.89 -0.27 -3.83
CA ALA A 114 -25.78 -0.70 -4.64
C ALA A 114 -25.14 0.52 -5.30
N VAL A 115 -23.83 0.65 -5.19
CA VAL A 115 -23.04 1.68 -5.88
C VAL A 115 -21.82 1.02 -6.53
N SER A 116 -21.25 1.65 -7.55
CA SER A 116 -19.99 1.15 -8.14
C SER A 116 -18.79 1.87 -7.51
N PRO A 117 -17.59 1.25 -7.51
CA PRO A 117 -16.36 1.94 -7.10
C PRO A 117 -16.10 3.26 -7.83
N SER A 118 -16.55 3.36 -9.09
CA SER A 118 -16.38 4.56 -9.92
C SER A 118 -17.40 5.67 -9.64
N THR A 119 -18.57 5.34 -9.09
CA THR A 119 -19.69 6.27 -8.89
C THR A 119 -19.97 6.59 -7.42
N VAL A 120 -19.30 5.91 -6.48
CA VAL A 120 -19.54 6.05 -5.03
C VAL A 120 -19.47 7.50 -4.53
N ASN A 121 -18.58 8.34 -5.08
CA ASN A 121 -18.49 9.76 -4.70
C ASN A 121 -19.78 10.55 -4.99
N GLY A 122 -20.61 10.10 -5.92
CA GLY A 122 -21.91 10.69 -6.27
C GLY A 122 -23.10 10.12 -5.50
N PHE A 123 -22.89 9.12 -4.63
CA PHE A 123 -23.97 8.51 -3.85
C PHE A 123 -24.71 9.55 -3.03
N ASP A 124 -26.03 9.46 -2.91
CA ASP A 124 -26.82 10.32 -2.03
C ASP A 124 -28.03 9.53 -1.55
N GLN A 125 -28.17 9.34 -0.24
CA GLN A 125 -29.23 8.48 0.31
C GLN A 125 -30.65 8.99 0.04
N GLU A 126 -30.84 10.29 -0.15
CA GLU A 126 -32.15 10.91 -0.39
C GLU A 126 -32.52 10.84 -1.88
N ALA A 127 -31.51 10.91 -2.76
CA ALA A 127 -31.70 10.84 -4.20
C ALA A 127 -31.59 9.42 -4.78
N SER A 128 -31.01 8.46 -4.05
CA SER A 128 -30.78 7.10 -4.53
C SER A 128 -31.84 6.12 -4.02
N GLU A 129 -32.45 5.39 -4.95
CA GLU A 129 -33.40 4.32 -4.60
C GLU A 129 -32.65 3.10 -4.03
N PRO A 130 -33.06 2.56 -2.87
CA PRO A 130 -32.50 1.32 -2.36
C PRO A 130 -32.80 0.15 -3.31
N VAL A 131 -31.81 -0.72 -3.52
CA VAL A 131 -31.98 -1.97 -4.28
C VAL A 131 -32.76 -3.03 -3.49
N LEU A 132 -32.81 -2.89 -2.16
CA LEU A 132 -33.62 -3.73 -1.28
C LEU A 132 -34.13 -2.91 -0.10
N VAL A 133 -35.40 -3.15 0.25
CA VAL A 133 -36.01 -2.65 1.49
C VAL A 133 -36.56 -3.85 2.26
N GLY A 134 -35.90 -4.15 3.38
CA GLY A 134 -36.27 -5.22 4.30
C GLY A 134 -36.66 -4.67 5.67
N SER A 135 -36.09 -5.28 6.70
CA SER A 135 -36.39 -4.95 8.09
C SER A 135 -35.13 -4.55 8.86
N GLU A 136 -35.31 -3.88 9.99
CA GLU A 136 -34.22 -3.62 10.95
C GLU A 136 -33.48 -4.92 11.33
N GLY A 137 -32.15 -4.85 11.35
CA GLY A 137 -31.24 -5.97 11.55
C GLY A 137 -30.85 -6.72 10.27
N LEU A 138 -31.28 -6.22 9.10
CA LEU A 138 -30.85 -6.76 7.81
C LEU A 138 -29.34 -6.59 7.61
N VAL A 139 -28.69 -7.65 7.13
CA VAL A 139 -27.26 -7.67 6.81
C VAL A 139 -27.05 -8.02 5.34
N SER A 140 -25.98 -7.51 4.73
CA SER A 140 -25.61 -7.87 3.35
C SER A 140 -24.11 -8.09 3.15
N ALA A 141 -23.76 -8.92 2.18
CA ALA A 141 -22.40 -9.10 1.70
C ALA A 141 -22.37 -9.22 0.17
N VAL A 142 -21.29 -8.74 -0.45
CA VAL A 142 -21.03 -8.89 -1.88
C VAL A 142 -20.25 -10.19 -2.12
N GLY A 143 -20.71 -11.00 -3.07
CA GLY A 143 -20.03 -12.23 -3.50
C GLY A 143 -18.90 -11.96 -4.50
N ALA A 144 -18.08 -12.99 -4.76
CA ALA A 144 -17.02 -12.92 -5.78
C ALA A 144 -17.57 -12.81 -7.22
N ASP A 145 -18.88 -12.94 -7.37
CA ASP A 145 -19.67 -12.80 -8.59
C ASP A 145 -20.33 -11.42 -8.72
N ASP A 146 -19.95 -10.45 -7.88
CA ASP A 146 -20.51 -9.08 -7.83
C ASP A 146 -22.03 -9.02 -7.60
N ARG A 147 -22.61 -10.07 -7.01
CA ARG A 147 -24.00 -10.05 -6.53
C ARG A 147 -24.08 -9.70 -5.05
N ILE A 148 -25.14 -8.99 -4.68
CA ILE A 148 -25.42 -8.60 -3.29
C ILE A 148 -26.32 -9.68 -2.66
N TYR A 149 -25.85 -10.28 -1.58
CA TYR A 149 -26.60 -11.26 -0.80
C TYR A 149 -27.05 -10.60 0.50
N SER A 150 -28.35 -10.55 0.73
CA SER A 150 -28.95 -9.90 1.91
C SER A 150 -29.79 -10.89 2.71
N ALA A 151 -29.70 -10.83 4.04
CA ALA A 151 -30.47 -11.67 4.95
C ALA A 151 -31.29 -10.82 5.93
N ASP A 152 -32.60 -11.02 5.94
CA ASP A 152 -33.54 -10.30 6.81
C ASP A 152 -33.97 -11.18 8.00
N PRO A 153 -33.61 -10.80 9.25
CA PRO A 153 -33.95 -11.57 10.44
C PRO A 153 -35.44 -11.55 10.81
N LYS A 154 -36.25 -10.58 10.36
CA LYS A 154 -37.69 -10.52 10.69
C LYS A 154 -38.50 -11.38 9.72
N SER A 155 -38.23 -11.27 8.42
CA SER A 155 -38.95 -12.02 7.40
C SER A 155 -38.37 -13.42 7.14
N GLY A 156 -37.10 -13.65 7.51
CA GLY A 156 -36.35 -14.84 7.16
C GLY A 156 -36.01 -14.91 5.67
N ALA A 157 -36.15 -13.82 4.94
CA ALA A 157 -35.82 -13.76 3.52
C ALA A 157 -34.29 -13.67 3.34
N VAL A 158 -33.77 -14.46 2.41
CA VAL A 158 -32.43 -14.32 1.86
C VAL A 158 -32.57 -13.99 0.39
N THR A 159 -32.16 -12.77 0.03
CA THR A 159 -32.33 -12.19 -1.31
C THR A 159 -30.97 -12.03 -1.96
N VAL A 160 -30.87 -12.46 -3.22
CA VAL A 160 -29.72 -12.27 -4.09
C VAL A 160 -30.10 -11.23 -5.14
N THR A 161 -29.39 -10.11 -5.14
CA THR A 161 -29.63 -8.98 -6.04
C THR A 161 -28.46 -8.82 -6.98
N GLU A 162 -28.73 -8.87 -8.27
CA GLU A 162 -27.79 -8.55 -9.34
C GLU A 162 -28.04 -7.12 -9.82
N VAL A 163 -26.97 -6.36 -10.01
CA VAL A 163 -27.04 -4.97 -10.48
C VAL A 163 -26.15 -4.77 -11.70
N ASP A 164 -26.51 -3.80 -12.53
CA ASP A 164 -25.65 -3.35 -13.63
C ASP A 164 -24.53 -2.42 -13.14
N VAL A 165 -23.69 -1.95 -14.07
CA VAL A 165 -22.58 -1.04 -13.78
C VAL A 165 -22.99 0.30 -13.16
N ASN A 166 -24.27 0.67 -13.25
CA ASN A 166 -24.82 1.89 -12.66
C ASN A 166 -25.48 1.63 -11.30
N GLY A 167 -25.46 0.39 -10.79
CA GLY A 167 -26.12 0.00 -9.56
C GLY A 167 -27.64 -0.24 -9.72
N VAL A 168 -28.14 -0.33 -10.95
CA VAL A 168 -29.56 -0.59 -11.22
C VAL A 168 -29.83 -2.09 -11.16
N VAL A 169 -30.91 -2.49 -10.47
CA VAL A 169 -31.29 -3.91 -10.33
C VAL A 169 -31.59 -4.54 -11.69
N VAL A 170 -30.86 -5.60 -12.01
CA VAL A 170 -31.06 -6.45 -13.20
C VAL A 170 -31.96 -7.63 -12.84
N SER A 171 -31.67 -8.28 -11.71
CA SER A 171 -32.43 -9.42 -11.21
C SER A 171 -32.41 -9.44 -9.68
N ALA A 172 -33.46 -9.99 -9.08
CA ALA A 172 -33.56 -10.18 -7.64
C ALA A 172 -34.32 -11.47 -7.34
N ASP A 173 -33.62 -12.44 -6.77
CA ASP A 173 -34.18 -13.74 -6.39
C ASP A 173 -34.22 -13.84 -4.87
N SER A 174 -35.36 -14.23 -4.31
CA SER A 174 -35.53 -14.36 -2.86
C SER A 174 -35.93 -15.77 -2.47
N SER A 175 -35.33 -16.26 -1.38
CA SER A 175 -35.65 -17.55 -0.76
C SER A 175 -35.95 -17.35 0.72
N THR A 176 -36.80 -18.20 1.31
CA THR A 176 -37.18 -18.08 2.72
C THR A 176 -36.46 -19.12 3.57
N TRP A 177 -35.64 -18.66 4.51
CA TRP A 177 -34.96 -19.49 5.50
C TRP A 177 -35.73 -19.38 6.81
N GLY A 178 -36.69 -20.28 7.03
CA GLY A 178 -37.66 -20.15 8.13
C GLY A 178 -37.04 -20.01 9.53
N GLU A 179 -35.92 -20.69 9.79
CA GLU A 179 -35.22 -20.64 11.07
C GLU A 179 -34.38 -19.37 11.29
N LEU A 180 -34.21 -18.52 10.27
CA LEU A 180 -33.56 -17.21 10.39
C LEU A 180 -34.45 -16.21 11.13
N LYS A 181 -35.77 -16.44 11.15
CA LYS A 181 -36.74 -15.55 11.81
C LYS A 181 -36.45 -15.40 13.30
N GLY A 182 -36.35 -14.15 13.75
CA GLY A 182 -36.08 -13.80 15.14
C GLY A 182 -34.62 -13.95 15.56
N ALA A 183 -33.69 -14.08 14.61
CA ALA A 183 -32.27 -13.91 14.87
C ALA A 183 -31.97 -12.45 15.27
N GLY A 184 -30.96 -12.26 16.12
CA GLY A 184 -30.64 -10.94 16.68
C GLY A 184 -29.45 -10.27 15.98
N ASP A 185 -28.25 -10.78 16.25
CA ASP A 185 -26.99 -10.23 15.79
C ASP A 185 -26.42 -11.09 14.67
N LEU A 186 -26.69 -10.69 13.43
CA LEU A 186 -26.34 -11.45 12.24
C LEU A 186 -24.98 -11.03 11.68
N GLN A 187 -24.20 -12.01 11.25
CA GLN A 187 -23.08 -11.84 10.33
C GLN A 187 -23.41 -12.60 9.04
N ILE A 188 -23.03 -12.05 7.89
CA ILE A 188 -23.19 -12.72 6.59
C ILE A 188 -21.86 -12.74 5.85
N THR A 189 -21.58 -13.86 5.18
CA THR A 189 -20.46 -14.00 4.24
C THR A 189 -20.91 -14.75 3.01
N VAL A 190 -20.15 -14.63 1.93
CA VAL A 190 -20.39 -15.36 0.69
C VAL A 190 -19.14 -16.17 0.35
N VAL A 191 -19.32 -17.48 0.21
CA VAL A 191 -18.25 -18.42 -0.18
C VAL A 191 -18.41 -18.74 -1.66
N GLY A 192 -17.71 -18.00 -2.52
CA GLY A 192 -18.00 -17.96 -3.96
C GLY A 192 -19.36 -17.29 -4.22
N ASP A 193 -20.39 -18.10 -4.45
CA ASP A 193 -21.78 -17.70 -4.72
C ASP A 193 -22.76 -18.23 -3.66
N LYS A 194 -22.25 -18.73 -2.53
CA LYS A 194 -23.03 -19.40 -1.48
C LYS A 194 -23.07 -18.53 -0.22
N PRO A 195 -24.23 -17.94 0.12
CA PRO A 195 -24.37 -17.16 1.34
C PRO A 195 -24.38 -18.08 2.58
N VAL A 196 -23.72 -17.62 3.63
CA VAL A 196 -23.75 -18.24 4.96
C VAL A 196 -24.05 -17.14 5.97
N VAL A 197 -24.95 -17.42 6.91
CA VAL A 197 -25.36 -16.46 7.94
C VAL A 197 -25.07 -17.04 9.32
N LEU A 198 -24.52 -16.23 10.22
CA LEU A 198 -24.22 -16.59 11.61
C LEU A 198 -24.97 -15.65 12.56
N ASP A 199 -25.82 -16.22 13.41
CA ASP A 199 -26.27 -15.56 14.65
C ASP A 199 -25.30 -15.97 15.76
N ALA A 200 -24.27 -15.14 15.98
CA ALA A 200 -23.19 -15.46 16.90
C ALA A 200 -23.68 -15.53 18.36
N ALA A 201 -24.61 -14.64 18.73
CA ALA A 201 -25.18 -14.61 20.07
C ALA A 201 -25.96 -15.88 20.41
N ALA A 202 -26.71 -16.45 19.45
CA ALA A 202 -27.44 -17.70 19.62
C ALA A 202 -26.64 -18.95 19.21
N GLY A 203 -25.44 -18.78 18.63
CA GLY A 203 -24.63 -19.85 18.06
C GLY A 203 -25.33 -20.62 16.94
N LYS A 204 -26.15 -19.94 16.13
CA LYS A 204 -26.86 -20.57 15.00
C LYS A 204 -26.16 -20.22 13.70
N LEU A 205 -25.73 -21.24 12.97
CA LEU A 205 -25.19 -21.10 11.63
C LEU A 205 -26.23 -21.54 10.61
N PHE A 206 -26.47 -20.74 9.59
CA PHE A 206 -27.37 -21.04 8.49
C PHE A 206 -26.55 -21.23 7.22
N LEU A 207 -26.56 -22.46 6.71
CA LEU A 207 -25.90 -22.85 5.47
C LEU A 207 -26.79 -22.57 4.25
N PRO A 208 -26.25 -22.61 3.01
CA PRO A 208 -27.02 -22.39 1.79
C PRO A 208 -28.28 -23.26 1.75
N GLY A 209 -29.41 -22.65 1.38
CA GLY A 209 -30.72 -23.30 1.41
C GLY A 209 -31.41 -23.30 2.77
N GLY A 210 -30.85 -22.63 3.77
CA GLY A 210 -31.49 -22.40 5.07
C GLY A 210 -31.33 -23.54 6.08
N LYS A 211 -30.39 -24.47 5.85
CA LYS A 211 -30.07 -25.53 6.81
C LYS A 211 -29.39 -24.94 8.04
N ARG A 212 -30.05 -25.03 9.21
CA ARG A 212 -29.48 -24.58 10.49
C ARG A 212 -28.58 -25.63 11.12
N LEU A 213 -27.46 -25.17 11.67
CA LEU A 213 -26.57 -25.92 12.54
C LEU A 213 -26.39 -25.17 13.86
N GLN A 214 -26.22 -25.90 14.95
CA GLN A 214 -25.87 -25.35 16.25
C GLN A 214 -24.36 -25.40 16.42
N LEU A 215 -23.74 -24.24 16.67
CA LEU A 215 -22.33 -24.13 16.99
C LEU A 215 -22.14 -24.07 18.50
N GLU A 216 -21.17 -24.83 19.01
CA GLU A 216 -20.74 -24.77 20.39
C GLU A 216 -19.73 -23.63 20.58
N GLY A 217 -19.82 -22.89 21.70
CA GLY A 217 -18.87 -21.82 22.01
C GLY A 217 -18.85 -20.67 21.00
N ALA A 218 -19.95 -20.45 20.28
CA ALA A 218 -20.03 -19.48 19.18
C ALA A 218 -20.29 -18.03 19.62
N ARG A 219 -20.45 -17.78 20.92
CA ARG A 219 -20.50 -16.42 21.45
C ARG A 219 -19.20 -15.70 21.05
N ASP A 220 -19.32 -14.52 20.48
CA ASP A 220 -18.20 -13.73 19.94
C ASP A 220 -17.45 -14.38 18.77
N ALA A 221 -18.01 -15.43 18.14
CA ALA A 221 -17.42 -16.02 16.95
C ALA A 221 -17.47 -15.06 15.76
N LYS A 222 -16.46 -15.17 14.90
CA LYS A 222 -16.37 -14.42 13.65
C LYS A 222 -16.49 -15.35 12.46
N LEU A 223 -17.46 -15.04 11.61
CA LEU A 223 -17.61 -15.66 10.30
C LEU A 223 -16.48 -15.20 9.37
N GLN A 224 -16.05 -16.04 8.43
CA GLN A 224 -14.99 -15.66 7.49
C GLN A 224 -15.36 -14.42 6.66
N GLN A 225 -14.35 -13.68 6.22
CA GLN A 225 -14.55 -12.68 5.17
C GLN A 225 -15.03 -13.37 3.88
N GLY A 226 -15.72 -12.60 3.02
CA GLY A 226 -16.11 -13.07 1.69
C GLY A 226 -14.87 -13.53 0.90
N GLY A 227 -15.03 -14.54 0.08
CA GLY A 227 -13.88 -15.16 -0.57
C GLY A 227 -14.23 -16.10 -1.72
N PRO A 228 -13.23 -16.76 -2.30
CA PRO A 228 -13.42 -17.66 -3.44
C PRO A 228 -14.33 -18.83 -3.09
N ALA A 229 -14.83 -19.51 -4.12
CA ALA A 229 -15.61 -20.73 -3.95
C ALA A 229 -14.81 -21.80 -3.18
N ALA A 230 -15.49 -22.43 -2.22
CA ALA A 230 -14.96 -23.50 -1.42
C ALA A 230 -16.07 -24.44 -0.95
N ASP A 231 -15.69 -25.63 -0.50
CA ASP A 231 -16.64 -26.64 0.00
C ASP A 231 -17.04 -26.43 1.46
N ALA A 232 -16.32 -25.58 2.19
CA ALA A 232 -16.54 -25.29 3.60
C ALA A 232 -16.42 -23.80 3.88
N VAL A 233 -17.14 -23.35 4.90
CA VAL A 233 -17.04 -22.02 5.49
C VAL A 233 -16.22 -22.09 6.78
N ALA A 234 -15.33 -21.12 6.98
CA ALA A 234 -14.54 -20.97 8.19
C ALA A 234 -15.23 -20.06 9.21
N ILE A 235 -15.19 -20.47 10.48
CA ILE A 235 -15.69 -19.73 11.63
C ILE A 235 -14.62 -19.77 12.72
N SER A 236 -14.16 -18.62 13.17
CA SER A 236 -13.27 -18.53 14.33
C SER A 236 -14.11 -18.31 15.59
N THR A 237 -14.14 -19.29 16.49
CA THR A 237 -14.68 -19.14 17.85
C THR A 237 -13.58 -18.64 18.78
N PRO A 238 -13.86 -18.22 20.03
CA PRO A 238 -12.81 -17.82 20.97
C PRO A 238 -11.73 -18.88 21.26
N LYS A 239 -11.97 -20.17 20.95
CA LYS A 239 -11.07 -21.29 21.30
C LYS A 239 -10.57 -22.14 20.12
N ALA A 240 -11.20 -22.01 18.96
CA ALA A 240 -10.89 -22.87 17.82
C ALA A 240 -11.34 -22.27 16.49
N LEU A 241 -10.67 -22.67 15.42
CA LEU A 241 -11.14 -22.53 14.05
C LEU A 241 -12.04 -23.72 13.72
N LEU A 242 -13.26 -23.45 13.26
CA LEU A 242 -14.20 -24.42 12.73
C LEU A 242 -14.23 -24.29 11.21
N LYS A 243 -14.08 -25.41 10.50
CA LYS A 243 -14.32 -25.49 9.06
C LYS A 243 -15.57 -26.33 8.84
N GLN A 244 -16.68 -25.67 8.58
CA GLN A 244 -17.99 -26.28 8.41
C GLN A 244 -18.27 -26.51 6.92
N PRO A 245 -18.35 -27.77 6.45
CA PRO A 245 -18.79 -28.07 5.09
C PRO A 245 -20.16 -27.47 4.77
N LEU A 246 -20.31 -26.92 3.56
CA LEU A 246 -21.54 -26.24 3.11
C LEU A 246 -22.70 -27.22 2.87
N ASP A 247 -22.41 -28.51 2.69
CA ASP A 247 -23.42 -29.57 2.67
C ASP A 247 -23.99 -29.89 4.07
N GLY A 248 -23.35 -29.33 5.11
CA GLY A 248 -23.68 -29.51 6.52
C GLY A 248 -23.32 -30.90 7.05
N SER A 249 -22.29 -31.54 6.51
CA SER A 249 -21.56 -32.63 7.16
C SER A 249 -20.74 -32.12 8.35
N THR A 250 -20.08 -33.00 9.10
CA THR A 250 -19.40 -32.65 10.37
C THR A 250 -18.26 -31.65 10.14
N ALA A 251 -18.22 -30.58 10.93
CA ALA A 251 -17.12 -29.61 10.90
C ALA A 251 -15.78 -30.22 11.35
N LYS A 252 -14.68 -29.79 10.71
CA LYS A 252 -13.32 -29.97 11.25
C LYS A 252 -13.06 -28.87 12.28
N THR A 253 -12.60 -29.25 13.47
CA THR A 253 -12.21 -28.31 14.53
C THR A 253 -10.70 -28.31 14.66
N VAL A 254 -10.10 -27.12 14.55
CA VAL A 254 -8.66 -26.88 14.71
C VAL A 254 -8.46 -26.03 15.97
N GLY A 255 -7.99 -26.67 17.04
CA GLY A 255 -7.68 -26.00 18.30
C GLY A 255 -6.29 -25.38 18.31
N PHE A 256 -6.08 -24.39 19.16
CA PHE A 256 -4.78 -23.74 19.37
C PHE A 256 -4.32 -23.70 20.84
N ASP A 257 -5.00 -24.46 21.71
CA ASP A 257 -4.72 -24.56 23.15
C ASP A 257 -4.70 -23.19 23.87
N GLY A 258 -5.71 -22.36 23.60
CA GLY A 258 -5.88 -21.07 24.25
C GLY A 258 -7.29 -20.51 24.10
N GLU A 259 -7.47 -19.29 24.56
CA GLU A 259 -8.69 -18.52 24.42
C GLU A 259 -8.34 -17.06 24.12
N GLY A 260 -9.02 -16.46 23.15
CA GLY A 260 -8.75 -15.10 22.73
C GLY A 260 -9.88 -14.51 21.90
N VAL A 261 -9.72 -13.25 21.49
CA VAL A 261 -10.69 -12.58 20.62
C VAL A 261 -10.38 -12.97 19.17
N PRO A 262 -11.29 -13.68 18.48
CA PRO A 262 -11.04 -14.14 17.12
C PRO A 262 -11.06 -12.98 16.11
N ALA A 263 -10.13 -13.03 15.15
CA ALA A 263 -10.26 -12.31 13.89
C ALA A 263 -11.18 -13.09 12.94
N ALA A 264 -11.91 -12.38 12.06
CA ALA A 264 -12.63 -13.01 10.97
C ALA A 264 -11.64 -13.79 10.08
N PRO A 265 -11.78 -15.13 9.96
CA PRO A 265 -10.85 -15.92 9.18
C PRO A 265 -10.95 -15.59 7.69
N VAL A 266 -9.92 -15.93 6.93
CA VAL A 266 -9.91 -15.75 5.47
C VAL A 266 -9.49 -17.04 4.77
N GLN A 267 -10.08 -17.30 3.61
CA GLN A 267 -9.73 -18.45 2.80
C GLN A 267 -9.05 -18.00 1.51
N LEU A 268 -7.80 -18.42 1.31
CA LEU A 268 -7.01 -18.02 0.15
C LEU A 268 -6.01 -19.12 -0.20
N GLY A 269 -5.83 -19.39 -1.50
CA GLY A 269 -4.83 -20.35 -1.98
C GLY A 269 -5.02 -21.79 -1.44
N GLY A 270 -6.26 -22.20 -1.12
CA GLY A 270 -6.54 -23.51 -0.54
C GLY A 270 -6.23 -23.63 0.96
N CYS A 271 -5.89 -22.53 1.63
CA CYS A 271 -5.66 -22.48 3.06
C CYS A 271 -6.67 -21.56 3.75
N VAL A 272 -7.02 -21.90 4.99
CA VAL A 272 -7.79 -21.06 5.89
C VAL A 272 -6.82 -20.45 6.91
N HIS A 273 -6.87 -19.13 7.04
CA HIS A 273 -6.05 -18.35 7.96
C HIS A 273 -6.92 -17.84 9.11
N ALA A 274 -6.51 -18.10 10.35
CA ALA A 274 -7.20 -17.67 11.55
C ALA A 274 -6.20 -17.10 12.57
N ALA A 275 -6.63 -16.13 13.37
CA ALA A 275 -5.80 -15.51 14.40
C ALA A 275 -6.64 -15.06 15.59
N TRP A 276 -6.02 -15.03 16.77
CA TRP A 276 -6.66 -14.62 18.03
C TRP A 276 -5.79 -13.64 18.78
N SER A 277 -6.33 -12.47 19.12
CA SER A 277 -5.68 -11.55 20.05
C SER A 277 -5.92 -11.98 21.49
N GLY A 278 -5.06 -11.52 22.41
CA GLY A 278 -5.03 -11.99 23.79
C GLY A 278 -4.22 -13.27 23.95
N ALA A 279 -4.57 -14.32 23.20
CA ALA A 279 -3.74 -15.54 23.08
C ALA A 279 -2.52 -15.33 22.17
N ASN A 280 -2.59 -14.34 21.26
CA ASN A 280 -1.57 -14.05 20.24
C ASN A 280 -1.19 -15.29 19.41
N LYS A 281 -2.21 -15.96 18.86
CA LYS A 281 -2.06 -17.19 18.09
C LYS A 281 -2.44 -16.97 16.63
N TYR A 282 -1.68 -17.61 15.75
CA TYR A 282 -1.98 -17.71 14.32
C TYR A 282 -2.07 -19.19 13.93
N VAL A 283 -3.16 -19.55 13.25
CA VAL A 283 -3.42 -20.89 12.73
C VAL A 283 -3.61 -20.80 11.22
N ARG A 284 -2.99 -21.75 10.52
CA ARG A 284 -3.18 -22.01 9.09
C ARG A 284 -3.60 -23.46 8.92
N ASP A 285 -4.74 -23.70 8.27
CA ASP A 285 -5.23 -25.03 7.94
C ASP A 285 -5.42 -25.14 6.42
N CYS A 286 -4.58 -25.93 5.77
CA CYS A 286 -4.51 -26.10 4.33
C CYS A 286 -5.13 -27.43 3.88
N VAL A 287 -5.30 -27.62 2.57
CA VAL A 287 -5.69 -28.93 2.01
C VAL A 287 -4.64 -30.01 2.30
N ASN A 288 -3.37 -29.61 2.30
CA ASN A 288 -2.25 -30.47 2.66
C ASN A 288 -1.86 -30.21 4.12
N ASP A 289 -2.10 -31.17 5.01
CA ASP A 289 -1.81 -31.05 6.45
C ASP A 289 -0.33 -30.74 6.74
N ALA A 290 0.60 -31.05 5.83
CA ALA A 290 2.02 -30.70 5.99
C ALA A 290 2.27 -29.18 5.94
N ASP A 291 1.34 -28.41 5.36
CA ASP A 291 1.40 -26.95 5.27
C ASP A 291 0.69 -26.26 6.44
N ASP A 292 0.09 -27.01 7.35
CA ASP A 292 -0.60 -26.47 8.51
C ASP A 292 0.38 -25.78 9.47
N LYS A 293 -0.12 -24.72 10.11
CA LYS A 293 0.63 -23.95 11.10
C LYS A 293 -0.24 -23.70 12.32
N ASN A 294 0.39 -23.78 13.49
CA ASN A 294 -0.15 -23.27 14.74
C ASN A 294 1.04 -22.67 15.50
N VAL A 295 1.13 -21.35 15.47
CA VAL A 295 2.30 -20.61 15.97
C VAL A 295 1.86 -19.37 16.73
N ASP A 296 2.74 -18.86 17.60
CA ASP A 296 2.54 -17.58 18.24
C ASP A 296 2.75 -16.43 17.24
N VAL A 297 2.01 -15.34 17.42
CA VAL A 297 2.22 -14.09 16.68
C VAL A 297 3.42 -13.36 17.31
N PRO A 298 4.56 -13.27 16.61
CA PRO A 298 5.78 -12.74 17.20
C PRO A 298 5.66 -11.22 17.40
N LYS A 299 6.19 -10.71 18.52
CA LYS A 299 6.20 -9.27 18.84
C LYS A 299 4.79 -8.64 18.78
N ALA A 300 3.77 -9.37 19.22
CA ALA A 300 2.43 -8.82 19.40
C ALA A 300 2.47 -7.59 20.32
N SER A 301 1.64 -6.59 20.02
CA SER A 301 1.52 -5.39 20.85
C SER A 301 0.83 -5.72 22.19
N ALA A 302 0.79 -4.74 23.11
CA ALA A 302 0.15 -4.93 24.42
C ALA A 302 -1.38 -5.13 24.34
N SER A 303 -2.03 -4.62 23.28
CA SER A 303 -3.49 -4.72 23.10
C SER A 303 -3.82 -4.86 21.61
N PRO A 304 -3.49 -6.02 21.00
CA PRO A 304 -3.62 -6.18 19.57
C PRO A 304 -5.09 -6.34 19.15
N SER A 305 -5.42 -5.81 17.98
CA SER A 305 -6.68 -6.07 17.30
C SER A 305 -6.36 -6.59 15.91
N TYR A 306 -6.50 -7.91 15.73
CA TYR A 306 -6.09 -8.57 14.51
C TYR A 306 -7.18 -8.54 13.44
N VAL A 307 -6.79 -8.14 12.23
CA VAL A 307 -7.61 -8.18 11.02
C VAL A 307 -6.76 -8.75 9.89
N PHE A 308 -7.29 -9.74 9.18
CA PHE A 308 -6.66 -10.19 7.94
C PHE A 308 -6.95 -9.19 6.82
N ARG A 309 -5.92 -8.81 6.09
CA ARG A 309 -6.04 -8.01 4.87
C ARG A 309 -5.78 -8.92 3.69
N VAL A 310 -6.77 -9.04 2.84
CA VAL A 310 -6.69 -9.77 1.58
C VAL A 310 -6.76 -8.76 0.45
N ASN A 311 -5.83 -8.87 -0.49
CA ASN A 311 -5.95 -8.17 -1.77
C ASN A 311 -5.42 -9.08 -2.87
N ARG A 312 -6.25 -9.37 -3.87
CA ARG A 312 -5.95 -10.34 -4.93
C ARG A 312 -5.58 -11.71 -4.31
N ASP A 313 -4.37 -12.19 -4.56
CA ASP A 313 -3.82 -13.46 -4.07
C ASP A 313 -2.92 -13.30 -2.83
N LEU A 314 -2.89 -12.11 -2.22
CA LEU A 314 -2.08 -11.81 -1.04
C LEU A 314 -2.93 -11.77 0.22
N VAL A 315 -2.38 -12.31 1.31
CA VAL A 315 -2.95 -12.23 2.65
C VAL A 315 -1.87 -11.83 3.66
N VAL A 316 -2.22 -10.89 4.54
CA VAL A 316 -1.40 -10.50 5.69
C VAL A 316 -2.25 -10.38 6.94
N LEU A 317 -1.63 -10.54 8.10
CA LEU A 317 -2.26 -10.27 9.40
C LEU A 317 -1.87 -8.86 9.84
N ASN A 318 -2.82 -7.98 10.11
CA ASN A 318 -2.58 -6.62 10.57
C ASN A 318 -3.13 -6.45 11.98
N ASP A 319 -2.30 -6.05 12.93
CA ASP A 319 -2.76 -5.48 14.19
C ASP A 319 -3.13 -4.01 13.95
N VAL A 320 -4.43 -3.73 13.82
CA VAL A 320 -4.92 -2.40 13.42
C VAL A 320 -4.69 -1.33 14.49
N ASN A 321 -4.47 -1.73 15.75
CA ASN A 321 -4.18 -0.77 16.82
C ASN A 321 -2.75 -0.24 16.71
N SER A 322 -1.76 -1.15 16.64
CA SER A 322 -0.34 -0.78 16.59
C SER A 322 0.16 -0.46 15.17
N GLY A 323 -0.45 -1.07 14.15
CA GLY A 323 0.03 -1.07 12.78
C GLY A 323 0.94 -2.25 12.44
N ASN A 324 1.31 -3.13 13.37
CA ASN A 324 2.16 -4.27 13.04
C ASN A 324 1.50 -5.14 11.96
N VAL A 325 2.30 -5.55 10.97
CA VAL A 325 1.84 -6.42 9.88
C VAL A 325 2.70 -7.66 9.82
N TRP A 326 2.10 -8.85 9.76
CA TRP A 326 2.80 -10.10 9.58
C TRP A 326 2.50 -10.71 8.22
N LEU A 327 3.56 -11.02 7.48
CA LEU A 327 3.49 -11.76 6.22
C LEU A 327 3.28 -13.24 6.56
N VAL A 328 2.02 -13.67 6.60
CA VAL A 328 1.64 -15.03 7.08
C VAL A 328 2.22 -16.15 6.21
N ASN A 329 2.49 -15.88 4.93
CA ASN A 329 3.13 -16.83 4.00
C ASN A 329 4.66 -16.71 3.96
N GLN A 330 5.26 -15.78 4.70
CA GLN A 330 6.71 -15.61 4.86
C GLN A 330 7.11 -15.84 6.32
N ASN A 331 6.66 -16.96 6.91
CA ASN A 331 6.98 -17.37 8.28
C ASN A 331 6.67 -16.30 9.34
N MET A 332 5.52 -15.62 9.22
CA MET A 332 5.13 -14.53 10.15
C MET A 332 6.18 -13.42 10.23
N GLN A 333 6.85 -13.10 9.12
CA GLN A 333 7.79 -11.97 9.08
C GLN A 333 7.04 -10.67 9.40
N LEU A 334 7.53 -9.94 10.41
CA LEU A 334 6.99 -8.64 10.82
C LEU A 334 7.46 -7.52 9.88
N VAL A 335 6.51 -6.66 9.50
CA VAL A 335 6.72 -5.37 8.82
C VAL A 335 6.10 -4.29 9.71
N ASN A 336 6.90 -3.31 10.12
CA ASN A 336 6.48 -2.26 11.05
C ASN A 336 7.20 -0.93 10.81
N ASN A 337 7.70 -0.68 9.59
CA ASN A 337 8.47 0.50 9.21
C ASN A 337 7.58 1.74 8.97
N TRP A 338 6.59 1.97 9.84
CA TRP A 338 5.64 3.08 9.71
C TRP A 338 6.31 4.45 9.75
N ASP A 339 7.42 4.57 10.48
CA ASP A 339 8.15 5.83 10.61
C ASP A 339 8.83 6.27 9.30
N ASP A 340 8.99 5.36 8.33
CA ASP A 340 9.50 5.68 6.99
C ASP A 340 8.43 6.32 6.08
N VAL A 341 7.14 6.06 6.35
CA VAL A 341 6.03 6.40 5.45
C VAL A 341 5.02 7.38 6.05
N VAL A 342 4.99 7.51 7.38
CA VAL A 342 4.16 8.49 8.08
C VAL A 342 5.06 9.64 8.53
N PRO A 343 4.92 10.84 7.93
CA PRO A 343 5.66 12.00 8.37
C PRO A 343 5.40 12.28 9.86
N PRO A 344 6.41 12.63 10.66
CA PRO A 344 6.21 13.02 12.04
C PRO A 344 5.21 14.19 12.11
N LYS A 345 4.23 14.09 13.01
CA LYS A 345 3.25 15.15 13.25
C LYS A 345 3.99 16.33 13.86
N ASN A 346 4.23 17.39 13.08
CA ASN A 346 4.68 18.73 13.48
C ASN A 346 5.13 18.85 14.95
N GLU A 347 6.35 18.41 15.24
CA GLU A 347 7.15 19.10 16.26
C GLU A 347 7.67 20.36 15.58
N SER A 348 6.93 21.45 15.75
CA SER A 348 7.43 22.78 15.48
C SER A 348 8.61 23.05 16.42
N ASP A 349 9.76 23.30 15.78
CA ASP A 349 10.99 23.88 16.29
C ASP A 349 11.89 22.99 17.19
N GLU A 350 13.14 22.89 16.75
CA GLU A 350 14.32 22.34 17.44
C GLU A 350 14.47 20.81 17.46
N GLN A 351 14.92 20.27 16.33
CA GLN A 351 16.03 19.31 16.36
C GLN A 351 16.80 19.34 15.03
N ASP A 352 17.86 20.13 15.03
CA ASP A 352 19.05 19.86 14.22
C ASP A 352 19.57 18.47 14.62
N GLN A 353 19.05 17.43 13.98
CA GLN A 353 19.72 16.14 13.93
C GLN A 353 20.23 15.94 12.52
N GLU A 354 21.57 15.94 12.40
CA GLU A 354 22.34 15.63 11.21
C GLU A 354 21.82 14.32 10.58
N SER A 355 20.95 14.46 9.58
CA SER A 355 20.57 13.36 8.70
C SER A 355 21.56 13.35 7.53
N ALA A 356 22.29 12.24 7.40
CA ALA A 356 23.15 11.93 6.26
C ALA A 356 22.33 11.45 5.03
N ASP A 357 21.11 11.96 4.87
CA ASP A 357 20.34 11.82 3.64
C ASP A 357 20.28 13.18 2.96
N ASN A 358 20.94 13.27 1.82
CA ASN A 358 20.83 14.42 0.92
C ASN A 358 19.44 14.35 0.25
N ASN A 359 18.41 14.62 1.04
CA ASN A 359 17.06 14.84 0.56
C ASN A 359 17.12 16.13 -0.24
N THR A 360 17.26 16.04 -1.57
CA THR A 360 17.09 17.20 -2.43
C THR A 360 15.61 17.57 -2.40
N ILE A 361 15.22 18.30 -1.34
CA ILE A 361 13.95 18.98 -1.28
C ILE A 361 14.05 20.09 -2.33
N ASN A 362 13.42 19.90 -3.48
CA ASN A 362 13.23 20.99 -4.45
C ASN A 362 12.18 21.96 -3.90
N VAL A 363 12.51 22.66 -2.81
CA VAL A 363 11.78 23.87 -2.42
C VAL A 363 12.12 24.92 -3.45
N LEU A 364 11.10 25.57 -4.03
CA LEU A 364 11.34 26.75 -4.84
C LEU A 364 12.01 27.81 -3.94
N PRO A 365 13.20 28.31 -4.29
CA PRO A 365 13.92 29.22 -3.41
C PRO A 365 13.12 30.49 -3.15
N ASP A 366 13.02 30.88 -1.87
CA ASP A 366 12.34 32.09 -1.44
C ASP A 366 13.11 33.34 -1.91
N ARG A 367 12.61 33.97 -2.97
CA ARG A 367 13.22 35.15 -3.60
C ARG A 367 12.95 36.46 -2.86
N THR A 368 12.26 36.45 -1.72
CA THR A 368 11.97 37.65 -0.93
C THR A 368 13.13 38.08 -0.03
N LYS A 369 14.08 37.17 0.22
CA LYS A 369 15.27 37.44 1.04
C LYS A 369 16.39 38.11 0.22
N PRO A 370 17.32 38.83 0.87
CA PRO A 370 18.51 39.37 0.21
C PRO A 370 19.33 38.25 -0.44
N ASN A 371 19.79 38.48 -1.67
CA ASN A 371 20.61 37.56 -2.44
C ASN A 371 21.99 37.36 -1.78
N ARG A 372 22.50 36.13 -1.81
CA ARG A 372 23.80 35.74 -1.24
C ARG A 372 24.73 35.27 -2.37
N PRO A 373 26.05 35.47 -2.23
CA PRO A 373 27.00 35.02 -3.24
C PRO A 373 27.11 33.49 -3.26
N PRO A 374 27.51 32.89 -4.40
CA PRO A 374 27.78 31.46 -4.49
C PRO A 374 28.87 31.00 -3.51
N GLU A 375 28.83 29.73 -3.16
CA GLU A 375 29.85 29.03 -2.39
C GLU A 375 30.60 28.07 -3.30
N THR A 376 31.91 28.31 -3.49
CA THR A 376 32.75 27.48 -4.36
C THR A 376 33.63 26.52 -3.56
N LYS A 377 33.92 25.36 -4.14
CA LYS A 377 34.83 24.38 -3.55
C LYS A 377 35.98 24.06 -4.52
N PRO A 378 37.22 23.85 -4.03
CA PRO A 378 38.33 23.55 -4.91
C PRO A 378 38.15 22.26 -5.71
N ASP A 379 38.53 22.30 -6.99
CA ASP A 379 38.52 21.15 -7.90
C ASP A 379 39.92 20.58 -8.12
N ALA A 380 39.99 19.27 -8.41
CA ALA A 380 41.18 18.61 -8.90
C ALA A 380 40.88 17.85 -10.19
N VAL A 381 41.57 18.19 -11.28
CA VAL A 381 41.34 17.59 -12.60
C VAL A 381 42.64 17.16 -13.29
N GLY A 382 42.55 16.03 -14.00
CA GLY A 382 43.64 15.48 -14.81
C GLY A 382 43.39 15.66 -16.31
N VAL A 383 44.40 16.10 -17.06
CA VAL A 383 44.37 16.24 -18.52
C VAL A 383 45.56 15.56 -19.18
N ARG A 384 45.50 15.33 -20.48
CA ARG A 384 46.59 14.69 -21.25
C ARG A 384 47.02 15.55 -22.44
N PRO A 385 48.32 15.59 -22.77
CA PRO A 385 48.80 16.24 -23.99
C PRO A 385 48.11 15.69 -25.25
N GLY A 386 47.79 16.58 -26.19
CA GLY A 386 47.16 16.23 -27.47
C GLY A 386 45.67 15.85 -27.37
N ARG A 387 45.01 16.12 -26.23
CA ARG A 387 43.60 15.79 -25.98
C ARG A 387 42.81 17.01 -25.55
N THR A 388 41.49 16.89 -25.73
CA THR A 388 40.50 17.83 -25.24
C THR A 388 39.74 17.20 -24.08
N THR A 389 39.55 17.95 -22.99
CA THR A 389 38.87 17.48 -21.77
C THR A 389 37.84 18.50 -21.31
N ILE A 390 36.70 18.02 -20.82
CA ILE A 390 35.66 18.84 -20.20
C ILE A 390 35.91 18.94 -18.70
N LEU A 391 35.86 20.15 -18.15
CA LEU A 391 36.02 20.46 -16.73
C LEU A 391 34.69 20.97 -16.18
N SER A 392 34.02 20.17 -15.36
CA SER A 392 32.75 20.52 -14.71
C SER A 392 33.01 21.12 -13.33
N VAL A 393 33.50 22.35 -13.28
CA VAL A 393 33.94 23.02 -12.04
C VAL A 393 32.78 23.44 -11.11
N LEU A 394 31.54 23.39 -11.59
CA LEU A 394 30.37 23.79 -10.79
C LEU A 394 29.70 22.60 -10.09
N ASP A 395 30.17 21.37 -10.30
CA ASP A 395 29.50 20.16 -9.79
C ASP A 395 29.53 20.06 -8.25
N ASN A 396 30.50 20.70 -7.61
CA ASN A 396 30.70 20.77 -6.16
C ASN A 396 30.40 22.17 -5.58
N ASP A 397 29.98 23.12 -6.42
CA ASP A 397 29.60 24.47 -6.05
C ASP A 397 28.11 24.56 -5.77
N SER A 398 27.72 25.51 -4.92
CA SER A 398 26.31 25.71 -4.56
C SER A 398 25.99 27.17 -4.40
N ASP A 399 24.75 27.53 -4.68
CA ASP A 399 24.21 28.84 -4.33
C ASP A 399 23.22 28.68 -3.16
N PRO A 400 23.40 29.41 -2.04
CA PRO A 400 22.49 29.31 -0.89
C PRO A 400 21.03 29.66 -1.19
N ASP A 401 20.77 30.38 -2.29
CA ASP A 401 19.44 30.79 -2.75
C ASP A 401 18.95 29.95 -3.94
N GLY A 402 19.63 28.83 -4.24
CA GLY A 402 19.22 27.89 -5.30
C GLY A 402 19.32 28.48 -6.70
N ASP A 403 20.18 29.47 -6.91
CA ASP A 403 20.41 30.09 -8.21
C ASP A 403 21.23 29.21 -9.17
N VAL A 404 20.95 29.34 -10.47
CA VAL A 404 21.69 28.62 -11.51
C VAL A 404 23.06 29.29 -11.68
N LEU A 405 24.11 28.52 -11.46
CA LEU A 405 25.48 29.01 -11.54
C LEU A 405 26.04 28.96 -12.96
N THR A 406 26.86 29.96 -13.28
CA THR A 406 27.72 29.99 -14.47
C THR A 406 29.17 30.27 -14.08
N ALA A 407 30.13 29.68 -14.80
CA ALA A 407 31.55 29.83 -14.59
C ALA A 407 32.17 30.70 -15.70
N ALA A 408 33.02 31.63 -15.31
CA ALA A 408 33.90 32.39 -16.20
C ALA A 408 35.35 32.23 -15.76
N VAL A 409 36.28 32.22 -16.73
CA VAL A 409 37.72 32.15 -16.42
C VAL A 409 38.10 33.36 -15.56
N GLY A 410 38.89 33.14 -14.51
CA GLY A 410 39.41 34.20 -13.65
C GLY A 410 40.48 35.05 -14.35
N ASP A 411 41.24 35.81 -13.57
CA ASP A 411 42.24 36.76 -14.09
C ASP A 411 43.31 36.12 -14.99
N SER A 412 43.60 34.83 -14.80
CA SER A 412 44.47 34.05 -15.67
C SER A 412 44.01 32.59 -15.78
N GLY A 413 43.84 32.11 -17.01
CA GLY A 413 43.58 30.70 -17.30
C GLY A 413 44.82 29.79 -17.18
N PRO A 414 44.66 28.47 -17.41
CA PRO A 414 45.77 27.52 -17.34
C PRO A 414 46.84 27.79 -18.42
N LYS A 415 48.12 27.56 -18.11
CA LYS A 415 49.23 27.68 -19.06
C LYS A 415 49.41 26.41 -19.90
N ALA A 416 48.91 25.27 -19.42
CA ALA A 416 49.04 23.98 -20.09
C ALA A 416 48.26 23.85 -21.40
N GLY A 417 47.27 24.73 -21.64
CA GLY A 417 46.42 24.67 -22.83
C GLY A 417 45.47 25.84 -22.94
N THR A 418 44.59 25.80 -23.95
CA THR A 418 43.56 26.83 -24.16
C THR A 418 42.24 26.40 -23.52
N LEU A 419 41.69 27.26 -22.66
CA LEU A 419 40.42 27.04 -21.96
C LEU A 419 39.29 27.84 -22.61
N GLN A 420 38.12 27.22 -22.78
CA GLN A 420 36.93 27.86 -23.35
C GLN A 420 35.68 27.52 -22.54
N ASN A 421 34.74 28.46 -22.44
CA ASN A 421 33.41 28.18 -21.88
C ASN A 421 32.59 27.34 -22.86
N ILE A 422 31.92 26.32 -22.34
CA ILE A 422 30.97 25.50 -23.08
C ILE A 422 29.65 25.42 -22.31
N TYR A 423 28.61 24.83 -22.92
CA TYR A 423 27.30 24.61 -22.29
C TYR A 423 26.71 25.85 -21.61
N GLY A 424 26.79 27.01 -22.29
CA GLY A 424 26.25 28.27 -21.77
C GLY A 424 26.96 28.77 -20.50
N GLY A 425 28.20 28.33 -20.24
CA GLY A 425 28.97 28.72 -19.06
C GLY A 425 28.90 27.73 -17.90
N THR A 426 28.24 26.58 -18.04
CA THR A 426 28.15 25.59 -16.95
C THR A 426 29.36 24.65 -16.86
N ALA A 427 30.26 24.69 -17.85
CA ALA A 427 31.52 23.95 -17.82
C ALA A 427 32.59 24.64 -18.69
N PHE A 428 33.84 24.23 -18.49
CA PHE A 428 34.93 24.58 -19.40
C PHE A 428 35.34 23.39 -20.28
N GLN A 429 35.93 23.69 -21.42
CA GLN A 429 36.67 22.74 -22.25
C GLN A 429 38.12 23.21 -22.37
N ILE A 430 39.07 22.34 -22.07
CA ILE A 430 40.50 22.60 -22.25
C ILE A 430 41.07 21.78 -23.39
N SER A 431 41.82 22.43 -24.28
CA SER A 431 42.59 21.78 -25.34
C SER A 431 44.08 21.88 -25.03
N VAL A 432 44.74 20.74 -24.85
CA VAL A 432 46.16 20.66 -24.44
C VAL A 432 47.02 20.31 -25.66
N PRO A 433 48.02 21.12 -26.04
CA PRO A 433 48.97 20.80 -27.09
C PRO A 433 49.69 19.45 -26.87
N ALA A 434 50.12 18.81 -27.96
CA ALA A 434 50.75 17.48 -27.88
C ALA A 434 52.16 17.51 -27.28
N ASP A 435 52.82 18.67 -27.30
CA ASP A 435 54.17 18.91 -26.77
C ASP A 435 54.18 19.44 -25.32
N THR A 436 53.00 19.60 -24.69
CA THR A 436 52.88 20.02 -23.30
C THR A 436 53.54 18.99 -22.37
N ARG A 437 54.44 19.45 -21.50
CA ARG A 437 55.13 18.59 -20.52
C ARG A 437 54.21 18.23 -19.35
N PRO A 438 54.32 17.02 -18.77
CA PRO A 438 53.66 16.68 -17.52
C PRO A 438 54.01 17.65 -16.38
N GLY A 439 53.04 17.92 -15.51
CA GLY A 439 53.18 18.86 -14.40
C GLY A 439 51.82 19.31 -13.86
N SER A 440 51.83 20.04 -12.75
CA SER A 440 50.63 20.58 -12.11
C SER A 440 50.65 22.10 -12.08
N GLU A 441 49.49 22.71 -12.24
CA GLU A 441 49.26 24.14 -12.07
C GLU A 441 47.89 24.41 -11.45
N THR A 442 47.69 25.63 -10.97
CA THR A 442 46.40 26.08 -10.44
C THR A 442 45.94 27.31 -11.23
N PHE A 443 44.65 27.37 -11.54
CA PHE A 443 44.01 28.57 -12.08
C PHE A 443 42.69 28.84 -11.35
N SER A 444 42.22 30.08 -11.40
CA SER A 444 40.96 30.49 -10.78
C SER A 444 39.83 30.63 -11.81
N TYR A 445 38.60 30.47 -11.35
CA TYR A 445 37.39 30.82 -12.07
C TYR A 445 36.45 31.62 -11.17
N ASN A 446 35.50 32.33 -11.78
CA ASN A 446 34.44 33.03 -11.07
C ASN A 446 33.12 32.32 -11.33
N ALA A 447 32.47 31.85 -10.26
CA ALA A 447 31.09 31.37 -10.27
C ALA A 447 30.15 32.56 -10.06
N ALA A 448 29.19 32.75 -10.97
CA ALA A 448 28.20 33.82 -10.91
C ALA A 448 26.79 33.26 -10.82
N ASP A 449 25.96 33.90 -9.99
CA ASP A 449 24.57 33.53 -9.69
C ASP A 449 23.54 34.04 -10.73
N GLY A 450 23.99 34.79 -11.74
CA GLY A 450 23.11 35.45 -12.72
C GLY A 450 22.29 36.64 -12.17
N ARG A 451 22.47 37.00 -10.89
CA ARG A 451 21.81 38.10 -10.17
C ARG A 451 22.79 39.18 -9.69
N GLY A 452 24.06 39.04 -10.07
CA GLY A 452 25.08 40.07 -9.90
C GLY A 452 26.05 39.82 -8.75
N LEU A 453 25.96 38.67 -8.07
CA LEU A 453 26.96 38.23 -7.11
C LEU A 453 27.80 37.09 -7.70
N SER A 454 29.04 37.00 -7.25
CA SER A 454 29.99 35.99 -7.71
C SER A 454 30.98 35.62 -6.63
N ALA A 455 31.52 34.41 -6.71
CA ALA A 455 32.60 33.93 -5.86
C ALA A 455 33.73 33.29 -6.70
N SER A 456 34.97 33.40 -6.23
CA SER A 456 36.14 32.81 -6.90
C SER A 456 36.37 31.38 -6.43
N GLY A 457 36.42 30.44 -7.36
CA GLY A 457 36.85 29.06 -7.15
C GLY A 457 38.26 28.80 -7.67
N GLN A 458 38.83 27.65 -7.31
CA GLN A 458 40.20 27.25 -7.70
C GLN A 458 40.21 25.83 -8.27
N VAL A 459 40.96 25.65 -9.36
CA VAL A 459 41.14 24.35 -10.03
C VAL A 459 42.61 23.97 -10.01
N ALA A 460 42.92 22.82 -9.40
CA ALA A 460 44.22 22.16 -9.51
C ALA A 460 44.24 21.27 -10.76
N LEU A 461 44.94 21.72 -11.80
CA LEU A 461 45.08 21.01 -13.07
C LEU A 461 46.39 20.22 -13.10
N THR A 462 46.32 18.92 -13.37
CA THR A 462 47.50 18.07 -13.57
C THR A 462 47.55 17.52 -14.99
N VAL A 463 48.62 17.85 -15.71
CA VAL A 463 48.95 17.26 -17.01
C VAL A 463 49.63 15.91 -16.75
N VAL A 464 48.94 14.84 -17.09
CA VAL A 464 49.37 13.45 -16.88
C VAL A 464 50.04 12.92 -18.15
N GLY A 465 51.26 12.38 -18.00
CA GLY A 465 52.02 11.81 -19.11
C GLY A 465 51.36 10.56 -19.71
N PRO A 466 51.68 10.20 -20.97
CA PRO A 466 51.06 9.08 -21.67
C PRO A 466 51.25 7.72 -20.96
N ASP A 467 52.36 7.55 -20.23
CA ASP A 467 52.71 6.28 -19.56
C ASP A 467 52.02 6.10 -18.19
N GLU A 468 51.39 7.15 -17.65
CA GLU A 468 50.68 7.07 -16.36
C GLU A 468 49.19 6.79 -16.61
N ASN A 469 48.70 5.65 -16.12
CA ASN A 469 47.30 5.27 -16.16
C ASN A 469 46.86 4.72 -14.79
N LYS A 470 45.73 5.22 -14.28
CA LYS A 470 45.13 4.80 -13.00
C LYS A 470 43.72 4.28 -13.27
N PRO A 471 43.20 3.36 -12.43
CA PRO A 471 41.81 2.93 -12.55
C PRO A 471 40.86 4.15 -12.44
N PRO A 472 39.71 4.12 -13.13
CA PRO A 472 38.73 5.19 -13.02
C PRO A 472 38.18 5.28 -11.61
N LEU A 473 37.83 6.49 -11.19
CA LEU A 473 37.15 6.77 -9.92
C LEU A 473 35.74 7.26 -10.21
N PHE A 474 34.79 6.94 -9.34
CA PHE A 474 33.45 7.52 -9.40
C PHE A 474 33.53 9.00 -9.04
N LYS A 475 32.97 9.87 -9.89
CA LYS A 475 32.95 11.32 -9.68
C LYS A 475 32.16 11.73 -8.42
N ARG A 476 31.22 10.90 -7.98
CA ARG A 476 30.43 11.05 -6.74
C ARG A 476 30.81 10.00 -5.68
N GLY A 477 32.10 9.81 -5.40
CA GLY A 477 32.55 8.75 -4.50
C GLY A 477 33.77 9.13 -3.66
N GLY A 478 33.51 9.82 -2.55
CA GLY A 478 34.42 9.97 -1.40
C GLY A 478 33.75 9.46 -0.12
N ASP A 479 32.44 9.66 0.01
CA ASP A 479 31.61 8.89 0.92
C ASP A 479 31.29 7.56 0.21
N SER A 480 31.84 6.48 0.74
CA SER A 480 31.27 5.16 0.51
C SER A 480 29.75 5.28 0.60
N THR A 481 29.00 4.81 -0.39
CA THR A 481 27.59 4.46 -0.19
C THR A 481 27.59 3.28 0.80
N THR A 482 27.80 3.58 2.08
CA THR A 482 27.72 2.63 3.17
C THR A 482 26.25 2.31 3.34
N MET A 483 25.80 1.21 2.75
CA MET A 483 24.66 0.52 3.34
C MET A 483 25.11 0.04 4.72
N LEU A 484 24.52 0.61 5.76
CA LEU A 484 24.68 0.13 7.12
C LEU A 484 23.99 -1.25 7.19
N VAL A 485 24.76 -2.32 7.14
CA VAL A 485 24.26 -3.66 7.46
C VAL A 485 24.49 -3.85 8.95
N GLU A 486 23.43 -3.92 9.75
CA GLU A 486 23.56 -4.32 11.16
C GLU A 486 24.21 -5.71 11.23
N GLN A 487 25.47 -5.77 11.64
CA GLN A 487 26.07 -7.02 12.07
C GLN A 487 25.41 -7.44 13.38
N GLY A 488 24.64 -8.52 13.34
CA GLY A 488 24.07 -9.16 14.52
C GLY A 488 25.15 -9.42 15.57
N LYS A 489 24.92 -8.93 16.79
CA LYS A 489 25.69 -9.35 17.96
C LYS A 489 25.40 -10.82 18.23
N THR A 490 26.49 -11.59 18.34
CA THR A 490 26.54 -13.00 18.78
C THR A 490 25.95 -13.21 20.17
#